data_AF-A0A9D2I4Q2-F1
#
_entry.id   AF-A0A9D2I4Q2-F1
#
_cell.length_a   1.000
_cell.length_b   1.000
_cell.length_c   1.000
_cell.angle_alpha   90.00
_cell.angle_beta   90.00
_cell.angle_gamma   90.00
#
_symmetry.space_group_name_H-M   'P 1'
#
loop_
_entity.id
_entity.type
_entity.pdbx_description
1 polymer ?
#
loop_
_entity_poly.entity_id
_entity_poly.type
_entity_poly.pdbx_seq_one_letter_code
_entity_poly.pdbx_strand_id
1 'polypeptide(L)'
;MKRYWPHIVKSTEKQVEDYLAKQVRDASRPDDGRMPSEIVEGKLTIYLLTDAVCLYFCRESKYYKDEKLFEAIKRGLSFIERWQRDDGSLDYPSCNFYSAPDTSFCFRRLYGAWNILEKHAETEEEKELENRYLVLMFRCIPILLYGGFHTPNHRWAVMSVLFTLANVVEKHGDLALEVPRYPREYFTEDQIPRTAEELVAKLKARANQYLTEGIDGDEDGEYAERSTGNYNGVVDKSLISAYEATGNEEFLGYVERNLNMMLYYIDGDDTIFTQNSTRQDHGTKLYPDKYFYLYTYMAAKTGNPLFDAAAHKSIKDNMDRAELAPDCMYIFMMYDWLLDYEFKGYGYLDEYRKFFRGSQVLRVKKKNYVYSVLNNKAAFLFLKFGTLPIGLRIGESYCDIRNFIPKTIEVKDNGCVLKAEAGGWYYQPFKEYQGTSDWWAMDQTKRDKVYTSTVDITVTVTEVENGLECNVKAEGMSGLPLRVELDVPAGVILENETMCLTAGKGESMILRGGDLNLHDGAKKIVIGPGYGTHAFKGHYSGEERNEAGYSIFLNDYTPYDRTFRIVDGTRK
;
A
#
# COMPACT_ATOMS: atom_id res chain seq x y z
N MET A 1 2.50 -7.19 -25.03
CA MET A 1 1.09 -6.82 -24.78
C MET A 1 0.09 -7.61 -25.60
N LYS A 2 0.27 -7.80 -26.93
CA LYS A 2 -0.65 -8.59 -27.78
C LYS A 2 -1.18 -9.89 -27.16
N ARG A 3 -0.32 -10.68 -26.50
CA ARG A 3 -0.70 -11.93 -25.79
C ARG A 3 -1.68 -11.73 -24.63
N TYR A 4 -1.55 -10.64 -23.89
CA TYR A 4 -2.26 -10.37 -22.64
C TYR A 4 -3.44 -9.40 -22.80
N TRP A 5 -3.52 -8.70 -23.93
CA TRP A 5 -4.61 -7.79 -24.23
C TRP A 5 -6.00 -8.45 -24.13
N PRO A 6 -6.24 -9.68 -24.66
CA PRO A 6 -7.53 -10.34 -24.48
C PRO A 6 -7.89 -10.64 -23.02
N HIS A 7 -6.90 -10.86 -22.14
CA HIS A 7 -7.13 -11.05 -20.70
C HIS A 7 -7.60 -9.75 -20.03
N ILE A 8 -6.98 -8.62 -20.39
CA ILE A 8 -7.39 -7.28 -19.93
C ILE A 8 -8.80 -6.98 -20.41
N VAL A 9 -9.07 -7.09 -21.72
CA VAL A 9 -10.39 -6.83 -22.31
C VAL A 9 -11.47 -7.68 -21.64
N LYS A 10 -11.29 -9.00 -21.51
CA LYS A 10 -12.28 -9.88 -20.86
C LYS A 10 -12.50 -9.57 -19.38
N SER A 11 -11.45 -9.16 -18.67
CA SER A 11 -11.55 -8.77 -17.26
C SER A 11 -12.37 -7.49 -17.11
N THR A 12 -12.14 -6.50 -17.96
CA THR A 12 -12.90 -5.24 -18.01
C THR A 12 -14.34 -5.50 -18.46
N GLU A 13 -14.58 -6.38 -19.45
CA GLU A 13 -15.92 -6.80 -19.85
C GLU A 13 -16.73 -7.37 -18.69
N LYS A 14 -16.11 -8.20 -17.84
CA LYS A 14 -16.79 -8.78 -16.68
C LYS A 14 -17.22 -7.73 -15.66
N GLN A 15 -16.42 -6.67 -15.47
CA GLN A 15 -16.80 -5.56 -14.59
C GLN A 15 -17.94 -4.73 -15.19
N VAL A 16 -17.88 -4.42 -16.49
CA VAL A 16 -18.91 -3.66 -17.19
C VAL A 16 -20.21 -4.45 -17.34
N GLU A 17 -20.15 -5.77 -17.46
CA GLU A 17 -21.34 -6.64 -17.46
C GLU A 17 -22.09 -6.55 -16.13
N ASP A 18 -21.37 -6.55 -15.00
CA ASP A 18 -21.97 -6.34 -13.67
C ASP A 18 -22.58 -4.94 -13.55
N TYR A 19 -21.91 -3.92 -14.07
CA TYR A 19 -22.44 -2.55 -14.15
C TYR A 19 -23.75 -2.51 -14.95
N LEU A 20 -23.78 -3.08 -16.16
CA LEU A 20 -24.98 -3.11 -17.00
C LEU A 20 -26.14 -3.87 -16.36
N ALA A 21 -25.85 -4.91 -15.58
CA ALA A 21 -26.87 -5.70 -14.88
C ALA A 21 -27.46 -4.96 -13.67
N LYS A 22 -26.64 -4.20 -12.96
CA LYS A 22 -27.02 -3.59 -11.67
C LYS A 22 -27.31 -2.10 -11.74
N GLN A 23 -26.94 -1.40 -12.82
CA GLN A 23 -27.14 0.05 -12.94
C GLN A 23 -28.55 0.46 -12.51
N VAL A 24 -28.66 1.50 -11.68
CA VAL A 24 -29.95 2.06 -11.31
C VAL A 24 -30.63 2.61 -12.56
N ARG A 25 -31.81 2.09 -12.89
CA ARG A 25 -32.57 2.45 -14.09
C ARG A 25 -33.98 2.94 -13.75
N ASP A 26 -34.07 4.03 -13.01
CA ASP A 26 -35.33 4.63 -12.58
C ASP A 26 -35.19 6.15 -12.57
N ALA A 27 -35.71 6.81 -13.62
CA ALA A 27 -35.62 8.25 -13.82
C ALA A 27 -36.35 9.08 -12.75
N SER A 28 -37.19 8.46 -11.90
CA SER A 28 -37.82 9.14 -10.77
C SER A 28 -36.86 9.34 -9.59
N ARG A 29 -35.75 8.61 -9.57
CA ARG A 29 -34.76 8.65 -8.49
C ARG A 29 -33.66 9.68 -8.75
N PRO A 30 -33.21 10.41 -7.72
CA PRO A 30 -32.09 11.35 -7.87
C PRO A 30 -30.78 10.62 -8.27
N ASP A 31 -30.65 9.35 -7.89
CA ASP A 31 -29.48 8.51 -8.15
C ASP A 31 -29.60 7.65 -9.43
N ASP A 32 -30.50 8.00 -10.35
CA ASP A 32 -30.66 7.31 -11.62
C ASP A 32 -29.39 7.27 -12.47
N GLY A 33 -28.94 6.08 -12.89
CA GLY A 33 -27.74 5.87 -13.72
C GLY A 33 -26.50 5.40 -12.97
N ARG A 34 -26.49 5.46 -11.63
CA ARG A 34 -25.33 5.03 -10.84
C ARG A 34 -25.17 3.51 -10.77
N MET A 35 -23.99 3.06 -10.36
CA MET A 35 -23.79 1.73 -9.78
C MET A 35 -24.32 1.67 -8.34
N PRO A 36 -25.16 0.69 -7.97
CA PRO A 36 -25.61 0.51 -6.60
C PRO A 36 -24.47 0.19 -5.62
N SER A 37 -24.59 0.75 -4.43
CA SER A 37 -23.70 0.60 -3.26
C SER A 37 -24.48 0.97 -1.99
N GLU A 38 -23.89 0.74 -0.81
CA GLU A 38 -24.54 0.97 0.50
C GLU A 38 -24.94 2.44 0.72
N ILE A 39 -24.20 3.39 0.15
CA ILE A 39 -24.46 4.82 0.19
C ILE A 39 -24.40 5.41 -1.22
N VAL A 40 -25.15 6.47 -1.50
CA VAL A 40 -25.13 7.12 -2.83
C VAL A 40 -23.78 7.81 -3.04
N GLU A 41 -22.96 7.31 -3.96
CA GLU A 41 -21.63 7.86 -4.28
C GLU A 41 -21.33 7.82 -5.80
N GLY A 42 -20.48 8.73 -6.26
CA GLY A 42 -20.06 8.84 -7.67
C GLY A 42 -18.85 8.00 -8.05
N LYS A 43 -17.92 7.76 -7.12
CA LYS A 43 -16.58 7.22 -7.41
C LYS A 43 -16.61 5.89 -8.15
N LEU A 44 -17.34 4.89 -7.64
CA LEU A 44 -17.45 3.59 -8.29
C LEU A 44 -18.03 3.70 -9.71
N THR A 45 -19.06 4.53 -9.89
CA THR A 45 -19.68 4.76 -11.20
C THR A 45 -18.68 5.40 -12.18
N ILE A 46 -17.90 6.39 -11.76
CA ILE A 46 -16.87 7.04 -12.61
C ILE A 46 -15.82 6.04 -13.09
N TYR A 47 -15.38 5.13 -12.20
CA TYR A 47 -14.39 4.12 -12.56
C TYR A 47 -14.95 3.19 -13.64
N LEU A 48 -16.17 2.67 -13.44
CA LEU A 48 -16.86 1.80 -14.39
C LEU A 48 -17.21 2.50 -15.72
N LEU A 49 -17.52 3.80 -15.69
CA LEU A 49 -17.75 4.60 -16.90
C LEU A 49 -16.49 4.65 -17.78
N THR A 50 -15.31 4.77 -17.17
CA THR A 50 -14.04 4.76 -17.91
C THR A 50 -13.81 3.40 -18.58
N ASP A 51 -14.10 2.31 -17.87
CA ASP A 51 -14.00 0.95 -18.41
C ASP A 51 -14.99 0.72 -19.54
N ALA A 52 -16.23 1.20 -19.38
CA ALA A 52 -17.26 1.16 -20.41
C ALA A 52 -16.85 1.92 -21.67
N VAL A 53 -16.29 3.12 -21.53
CA VAL A 53 -15.76 3.89 -22.67
C VAL A 53 -14.61 3.14 -23.35
N CYS A 54 -13.69 2.53 -22.60
CA CYS A 54 -12.63 1.69 -23.18
C CYS A 54 -13.21 0.57 -24.05
N LEU A 55 -14.17 -0.18 -23.52
CA LEU A 55 -14.77 -1.32 -24.23
C LEU A 55 -15.57 -0.88 -25.46
N TYR A 56 -16.27 0.25 -25.39
CA TYR A 56 -17.03 0.81 -26.52
C TYR A 56 -16.13 1.09 -27.73
N PHE A 57 -14.89 1.52 -27.50
CA PHE A 57 -13.90 1.79 -28.57
C PHE A 57 -12.91 0.64 -28.82
N CYS A 58 -12.97 -0.47 -28.07
CA CYS A 58 -12.05 -1.60 -28.22
C CYS A 58 -12.60 -2.64 -29.22
N ARG A 59 -11.99 -2.77 -30.39
CA ARG A 59 -12.43 -3.68 -31.47
C ARG A 59 -12.52 -5.15 -31.07
N GLU A 60 -11.67 -5.58 -30.14
CA GLU A 60 -11.63 -6.94 -29.61
C GLU A 60 -12.71 -7.23 -28.57
N SER A 61 -13.45 -6.20 -28.11
CA SER A 61 -14.51 -6.37 -27.12
C SER A 61 -15.84 -6.74 -27.76
N LYS A 62 -16.64 -7.56 -27.06
CA LYS A 62 -18.05 -7.81 -27.38
C LYS A 62 -18.93 -6.56 -27.33
N TYR A 63 -18.46 -5.48 -26.71
CA TYR A 63 -19.17 -4.20 -26.61
C TYR A 63 -18.66 -3.13 -27.59
N TYR A 64 -17.82 -3.49 -28.56
CA TYR A 64 -17.36 -2.54 -29.56
C TYR A 64 -18.54 -1.89 -30.30
N LYS A 65 -18.67 -0.56 -30.15
CA LYS A 65 -19.77 0.25 -30.70
C LYS A 65 -21.17 -0.25 -30.30
N ASP A 66 -21.32 -0.89 -29.14
CA ASP A 66 -22.60 -1.40 -28.64
C ASP A 66 -23.53 -0.28 -28.16
N GLU A 67 -24.75 -0.22 -28.70
CA GLU A 67 -25.74 0.82 -28.40
C GLU A 67 -26.19 0.78 -26.93
N LYS A 68 -26.37 -0.41 -26.34
CA LYS A 68 -26.83 -0.55 -24.96
C LYS A 68 -25.78 -0.05 -23.98
N LEU A 69 -24.50 -0.34 -24.24
CA LEU A 69 -23.41 0.18 -23.45
C LEU A 69 -23.32 1.71 -23.58
N PHE A 70 -23.47 2.24 -24.79
CA PHE A 70 -23.45 3.68 -25.02
C PHE A 70 -24.54 4.42 -24.23
N GLU A 71 -25.77 3.91 -24.24
CA GLU A 71 -26.87 4.45 -23.43
C GLU A 71 -26.58 4.36 -21.92
N ALA A 72 -25.99 3.25 -21.46
CA ALA A 72 -25.60 3.10 -20.07
C ALA A 72 -24.48 4.08 -19.66
N ILE A 73 -23.55 4.39 -20.57
CA ILE A 73 -22.52 5.43 -20.37
C ILE A 73 -23.20 6.80 -20.24
N LYS A 74 -24.07 7.17 -21.19
CA LYS A 74 -24.79 8.46 -21.16
C LYS A 74 -25.57 8.65 -19.87
N ARG A 75 -26.30 7.62 -19.42
CA ARG A 75 -27.10 7.63 -18.19
C ARG A 75 -26.23 7.75 -16.93
N GLY A 76 -25.14 6.99 -16.86
CA GLY A 76 -24.21 7.07 -15.73
C GLY A 76 -23.50 8.40 -15.66
N LEU A 77 -23.12 8.98 -16.80
CA LEU A 77 -22.55 10.33 -16.84
C LEU A 77 -23.57 11.38 -16.38
N SER A 78 -24.84 11.25 -16.77
CA SER A 78 -25.92 12.12 -16.26
C SER A 78 -26.08 12.06 -14.74
N PHE A 79 -25.89 10.90 -14.13
CA PHE A 79 -25.84 10.79 -12.67
C PHE A 79 -24.69 11.62 -12.08
N ILE A 80 -23.47 11.47 -12.62
CA ILE A 80 -22.30 12.18 -12.13
C ILE A 80 -22.44 13.70 -12.30
N GLU A 81 -23.01 14.17 -13.41
CA GLU A 81 -23.29 15.59 -13.64
C GLU A 81 -24.22 16.19 -12.58
N ARG A 82 -25.24 15.42 -12.13
CA ARG A 82 -26.16 15.83 -11.05
C ARG A 82 -25.56 15.68 -9.66
N TRP A 83 -24.67 14.72 -9.47
CA TRP A 83 -24.08 14.40 -8.17
C TRP A 83 -22.86 15.28 -7.83
N GLN A 84 -22.10 15.72 -8.85
CA GLN A 84 -21.00 16.68 -8.68
C GLN A 84 -21.51 17.99 -8.09
N ARG A 85 -20.80 18.51 -7.08
CA ARG A 85 -21.17 19.74 -6.39
C ARG A 85 -21.04 20.98 -7.28
N ASP A 86 -21.60 22.09 -6.80
CA ASP A 86 -21.50 23.38 -7.49
C ASP A 86 -20.06 23.87 -7.60
N ASP A 87 -19.20 23.65 -6.59
CA ASP A 87 -17.76 23.98 -6.65
C ASP A 87 -16.93 22.95 -7.45
N GLY A 88 -17.59 21.95 -8.03
CA GLY A 88 -16.97 20.89 -8.82
C GLY A 88 -16.48 19.68 -8.04
N SER A 89 -16.60 19.66 -6.72
CA SER A 89 -16.08 18.53 -5.94
C SER A 89 -16.85 17.24 -6.19
N LEU A 90 -16.10 16.13 -6.14
CA LEU A 90 -16.62 14.76 -6.15
C LEU A 90 -16.28 14.15 -4.79
N ASP A 91 -17.31 13.93 -3.98
CA ASP A 91 -17.14 13.54 -2.58
C ASP A 91 -16.77 12.06 -2.39
N TYR A 92 -16.27 11.72 -1.21
CA TYR A 92 -16.28 10.35 -0.71
C TYR A 92 -17.25 10.28 0.49
N PRO A 93 -18.54 9.96 0.26
CA PRO A 93 -19.61 10.27 1.23
C PRO A 93 -19.52 9.55 2.58
N SER A 94 -18.70 8.51 2.71
CA SER A 94 -18.43 7.86 4.00
C SER A 94 -17.37 8.57 4.84
N CYS A 95 -16.67 9.59 4.30
CA CYS A 95 -15.53 10.21 4.97
C CYS A 95 -15.28 11.68 4.59
N ASN A 96 -15.07 11.99 3.30
CA ASN A 96 -14.55 13.29 2.85
C ASN A 96 -15.56 14.03 1.96
N PHE A 97 -15.86 15.28 2.31
CA PHE A 97 -16.73 16.19 1.54
C PHE A 97 -15.91 17.38 1.06
N TYR A 98 -16.24 17.95 -0.11
CA TYR A 98 -15.47 19.05 -0.70
C TYR A 98 -13.97 18.69 -0.80
N SER A 99 -13.72 17.47 -1.29
CA SER A 99 -12.39 16.81 -1.23
C SER A 99 -11.66 16.99 -2.56
N ALA A 100 -10.63 17.85 -2.58
CA ALA A 100 -9.72 17.93 -3.72
C ALA A 100 -9.00 16.59 -4.00
N PRO A 101 -8.57 15.80 -2.99
CA PRO A 101 -7.95 14.50 -3.25
C PRO A 101 -8.90 13.50 -3.91
N ASP A 102 -10.13 13.33 -3.40
CA ASP A 102 -11.11 12.40 -4.00
C ASP A 102 -11.54 12.86 -5.39
N THR A 103 -11.67 14.18 -5.58
CA THR A 103 -11.88 14.79 -6.90
C THR A 103 -10.72 14.47 -7.84
N SER A 104 -9.47 14.55 -7.40
CA SER A 104 -8.29 14.24 -8.23
C SER A 104 -8.22 12.76 -8.65
N PHE A 105 -8.63 11.83 -7.77
CA PHE A 105 -8.70 10.41 -8.11
C PHE A 105 -9.78 10.13 -9.17
N CYS A 106 -10.96 10.73 -9.01
CA CYS A 106 -12.03 10.63 -9.99
C CYS A 106 -11.66 11.32 -11.31
N PHE A 107 -11.05 12.51 -11.25
CA PHE A 107 -10.60 13.27 -12.40
C PHE A 107 -9.71 12.44 -13.32
N ARG A 108 -8.76 11.67 -12.77
CA ARG A 108 -7.88 10.83 -13.60
C ARG A 108 -8.60 9.76 -14.41
N ARG A 109 -9.68 9.21 -13.86
CA ARG A 109 -10.53 8.25 -14.56
C ARG A 109 -11.31 8.96 -15.67
N LEU A 110 -11.93 10.10 -15.34
CA LEU A 110 -12.60 10.96 -16.33
C LEU A 110 -11.68 11.39 -17.47
N TYR A 111 -10.46 11.83 -17.14
CA TYR A 111 -9.42 12.18 -18.12
C TYR A 111 -9.05 11.00 -19.01
N GLY A 112 -8.93 9.80 -18.44
CA GLY A 112 -8.68 8.58 -19.22
C GLY A 112 -9.78 8.28 -20.23
N ALA A 113 -11.04 8.39 -19.80
CA ALA A 113 -12.19 8.22 -20.69
C ALA A 113 -12.26 9.31 -21.76
N TRP A 114 -12.05 10.57 -21.37
CA TRP A 114 -12.01 11.71 -22.28
C TRP A 114 -10.90 11.57 -23.33
N ASN A 115 -9.70 11.13 -22.96
CA ASN A 115 -8.61 10.94 -23.93
C ASN A 115 -8.95 9.86 -24.98
N ILE A 116 -9.63 8.78 -24.57
CA ILE A 116 -10.09 7.73 -25.49
C ILE A 116 -11.17 8.29 -26.42
N LEU A 117 -12.13 9.06 -25.89
CA LEU A 117 -13.16 9.74 -26.68
C LEU A 117 -12.53 10.71 -27.69
N GLU A 118 -11.61 11.55 -27.25
CA GLU A 118 -10.90 12.51 -28.09
C GLU A 118 -10.20 11.82 -29.27
N LYS A 119 -9.57 10.66 -29.02
CA LYS A 119 -8.89 9.86 -30.05
C LYS A 119 -9.82 9.15 -31.03
N HIS A 120 -10.99 8.69 -30.57
CA HIS A 120 -11.77 7.67 -31.31
C HIS A 120 -13.23 8.05 -31.59
N ALA A 121 -13.76 9.13 -31.03
CA ALA A 121 -15.10 9.63 -31.34
C ALA A 121 -15.15 10.10 -32.80
N GLU A 122 -16.14 9.60 -33.54
CA GLU A 122 -16.36 9.89 -34.96
C GLU A 122 -17.77 10.43 -35.21
N THR A 123 -18.78 9.95 -34.46
CA THR A 123 -20.17 10.38 -34.63
C THR A 123 -20.49 11.64 -33.81
N GLU A 124 -21.53 12.37 -34.19
CA GLU A 124 -22.00 13.54 -33.44
C GLU A 124 -22.36 13.19 -31.99
N GLU A 125 -23.00 12.05 -31.73
CA GLU A 125 -23.32 11.62 -30.36
C GLU A 125 -22.08 11.27 -29.54
N GLU A 126 -21.05 10.68 -30.17
CA GLU A 126 -19.77 10.40 -29.51
C GLU A 126 -19.01 11.69 -29.19
N LYS A 127 -19.06 12.68 -30.08
CA LYS A 127 -18.49 14.02 -29.85
C LYS A 127 -19.24 14.81 -28.79
N GLU A 128 -20.55 14.67 -28.73
CA GLU A 128 -21.34 15.22 -27.63
C GLU A 128 -20.93 14.59 -26.30
N LEU A 129 -20.75 13.26 -26.27
CA LEU A 129 -20.28 12.56 -25.07
C LEU A 129 -18.87 13.03 -24.67
N GLU A 130 -17.94 13.17 -25.61
CA GLU A 130 -16.60 13.74 -25.38
C GLU A 130 -16.70 15.11 -24.69
N ASN A 131 -17.54 16.01 -25.22
CA ASN A 131 -17.74 17.34 -24.66
C ASN A 131 -18.33 17.30 -23.23
N ARG A 132 -19.25 16.37 -22.94
CA ARG A 132 -19.79 16.21 -21.59
C ARG A 132 -18.72 15.80 -20.57
N TYR A 133 -17.79 14.91 -20.94
CA TYR A 133 -16.64 14.59 -20.09
C TYR A 133 -15.73 15.80 -19.87
N LEU A 134 -15.45 16.57 -20.93
CA LEU A 134 -14.63 17.78 -20.84
C LEU A 134 -15.23 18.82 -19.90
N VAL A 135 -16.54 19.06 -20.00
CA VAL A 135 -17.29 19.95 -19.10
C VAL A 135 -17.20 19.45 -17.65
N LEU A 136 -17.42 18.16 -17.40
CA LEU A 136 -17.33 17.60 -16.05
C LEU A 136 -15.93 17.76 -15.43
N MET A 137 -14.89 17.59 -16.24
CA MET A 137 -13.50 17.81 -15.85
C MET A 137 -13.22 19.28 -15.52
N PHE A 138 -13.68 20.23 -16.34
CA PHE A 138 -13.51 21.66 -16.06
C PHE A 138 -14.27 22.12 -14.83
N ARG A 139 -15.45 21.54 -14.55
CA ARG A 139 -16.16 21.84 -13.30
C ARG A 139 -15.29 21.61 -12.06
N CYS A 140 -14.33 20.67 -12.08
CA CYS A 140 -13.43 20.39 -10.96
C CYS A 140 -12.37 21.48 -10.68
N ILE A 141 -12.19 22.47 -11.57
CA ILE A 141 -11.13 23.49 -11.45
C ILE A 141 -11.12 24.23 -10.08
N PRO A 142 -12.26 24.72 -9.55
CA PRO A 142 -12.26 25.53 -8.32
C PRO A 142 -11.75 24.75 -7.12
N ILE A 143 -12.27 23.54 -6.91
CA ILE A 143 -11.86 22.69 -5.79
C ILE A 143 -10.40 22.24 -5.91
N LEU A 144 -9.88 22.03 -7.13
CA LEU A 144 -8.47 21.65 -7.32
C LEU A 144 -7.52 22.83 -7.11
N LEU A 145 -7.91 24.04 -7.52
CA LEU A 145 -7.10 25.25 -7.31
C LEU A 145 -7.00 25.64 -5.83
N TYR A 146 -8.09 25.51 -5.06
CA TYR A 146 -8.20 26.12 -3.74
C TYR A 146 -8.41 25.12 -2.60
N GLY A 147 -8.71 23.85 -2.90
CA GLY A 147 -8.84 22.79 -1.90
C GLY A 147 -7.51 22.33 -1.29
N GLY A 148 -7.60 21.53 -0.23
CA GLY A 148 -6.47 21.01 0.56
C GLY A 148 -6.28 19.49 0.43
N PHE A 149 -5.53 18.89 1.36
CA PHE A 149 -5.24 17.45 1.38
C PHE A 149 -5.01 16.92 2.81
N HIS A 150 -5.11 15.59 3.00
CA HIS A 150 -4.94 14.93 4.31
C HIS A 150 -3.67 14.08 4.49
N THR A 151 -3.09 13.56 3.41
CA THR A 151 -1.98 12.59 3.47
C THR A 151 -0.95 12.88 2.38
N PRO A 152 0.28 12.35 2.46
CA PRO A 152 1.32 12.59 1.46
C PRO A 152 0.90 12.21 0.03
N ASN A 153 0.31 11.02 -0.20
CA ASN A 153 -0.12 10.62 -1.53
C ASN A 153 -1.15 11.58 -2.17
N HIS A 154 -1.99 12.24 -1.36
CA HIS A 154 -2.99 13.17 -1.83
C HIS A 154 -2.34 14.40 -2.49
N ARG A 155 -1.15 14.82 -2.02
CA ARG A 155 -0.38 15.93 -2.61
C ARG A 155 -0.08 15.64 -4.08
N TRP A 156 0.43 14.44 -4.37
CA TRP A 156 0.81 14.03 -5.71
C TRP A 156 -0.40 13.74 -6.58
N ALA A 157 -1.47 13.23 -5.98
CA ALA A 157 -2.76 13.04 -6.64
C ALA A 157 -3.26 14.35 -7.26
N VAL A 158 -3.36 15.40 -6.44
CA VAL A 158 -3.83 16.74 -6.82
C VAL A 158 -2.82 17.46 -7.72
N MET A 159 -1.53 17.44 -7.38
CA MET A 159 -0.47 18.12 -8.13
C MET A 159 -0.44 17.67 -9.60
N SER A 160 -0.47 16.36 -9.86
CA SER A 160 -0.41 15.90 -11.25
C SER A 160 -1.64 16.34 -12.04
N VAL A 161 -2.81 16.34 -11.41
CA VAL A 161 -4.07 16.76 -12.04
C VAL A 161 -4.04 18.25 -12.38
N LEU A 162 -3.43 19.09 -11.53
CA LEU A 162 -3.25 20.51 -11.82
C LEU A 162 -2.39 20.74 -13.07
N PHE A 163 -1.29 19.99 -13.22
CA PHE A 163 -0.49 20.05 -14.45
C PHE A 163 -1.25 19.53 -15.67
N THR A 164 -1.94 18.39 -15.55
CA THR A 164 -2.78 17.86 -16.64
C THR A 164 -3.85 18.87 -17.04
N LEU A 165 -4.57 19.46 -16.08
CA LEU A 165 -5.59 20.48 -16.33
C LEU A 165 -5.00 21.70 -17.05
N ALA A 166 -3.82 22.16 -16.66
CA ALA A 166 -3.19 23.31 -17.33
C ALA A 166 -3.05 23.08 -18.84
N ASN A 167 -2.62 21.89 -19.26
CA ASN A 167 -2.48 21.55 -20.68
C ASN A 167 -3.85 21.42 -21.39
N VAL A 168 -4.86 20.87 -20.70
CA VAL A 168 -6.22 20.77 -21.27
C VAL A 168 -6.83 22.17 -21.42
N VAL A 169 -6.63 23.08 -20.47
CA VAL A 169 -7.09 24.47 -20.57
C VAL A 169 -6.39 25.20 -21.71
N GLU A 170 -5.08 25.03 -21.90
CA GLU A 170 -4.34 25.61 -23.04
C GLU A 170 -4.94 25.20 -24.39
N LYS A 171 -5.49 23.99 -24.49
CA LYS A 171 -6.10 23.47 -25.73
C LYS A 171 -7.54 23.96 -25.97
N HIS A 172 -8.32 24.17 -24.91
CA HIS A 172 -9.77 24.41 -25.02
C HIS A 172 -10.23 25.81 -24.58
N GLY A 173 -9.31 26.64 -24.08
CA GLY A 173 -9.50 28.09 -23.91
C GLY A 173 -10.75 28.47 -23.10
N ASP A 174 -11.65 29.21 -23.75
CA ASP A 174 -12.80 29.89 -23.14
C ASP A 174 -13.78 28.93 -22.44
N LEU A 175 -13.93 27.70 -22.92
CA LEU A 175 -14.81 26.71 -22.29
C LEU A 175 -14.41 26.43 -20.83
N ALA A 176 -13.12 26.47 -20.53
CA ALA A 176 -12.60 26.26 -19.18
C ALA A 176 -12.88 27.45 -18.23
N LEU A 177 -13.26 28.61 -18.75
CA LEU A 177 -13.66 29.77 -17.96
C LEU A 177 -15.18 29.81 -17.74
N GLU A 178 -15.97 29.41 -18.74
CA GLU A 178 -17.43 29.49 -18.70
C GLU A 178 -18.08 28.38 -17.85
N VAL A 179 -17.46 27.20 -17.82
CA VAL A 179 -18.02 26.00 -17.18
C VAL A 179 -17.93 26.00 -15.65
N PRO A 180 -16.77 26.32 -15.03
CA PRO A 180 -16.63 26.19 -13.58
C PRO A 180 -17.49 27.22 -12.85
N ARG A 181 -18.10 26.83 -11.73
CA ARG A 181 -18.80 27.75 -10.84
C ARG A 181 -17.97 28.01 -9.61
N TYR A 182 -17.96 29.27 -9.16
CA TYR A 182 -17.28 29.71 -7.96
C TYR A 182 -18.32 30.25 -6.97
N PRO A 183 -18.94 29.39 -6.13
CA PRO A 183 -19.90 29.85 -5.14
C PRO A 183 -19.31 30.93 -4.21
N ARG A 184 -19.99 32.07 -4.10
CA ARG A 184 -19.53 33.23 -3.30
C ARG A 184 -19.38 32.95 -1.80
N GLU A 185 -19.93 31.84 -1.33
CA GLU A 185 -19.77 31.34 0.04
C GLU A 185 -18.33 30.91 0.33
N TYR A 186 -17.60 30.44 -0.70
CA TYR A 186 -16.27 29.85 -0.56
C TYR A 186 -15.19 30.58 -1.37
N PHE A 187 -15.58 31.34 -2.40
CA PHE A 187 -14.66 32.00 -3.32
C PHE A 187 -14.87 33.52 -3.40
N THR A 188 -13.77 34.26 -3.47
CA THR A 188 -13.75 35.71 -3.66
C THR A 188 -13.53 36.09 -5.13
N GLU A 189 -13.96 37.28 -5.54
CA GLU A 189 -13.87 37.73 -6.95
C GLU A 189 -12.42 37.80 -7.48
N ASP A 190 -11.42 37.97 -6.61
CA ASP A 190 -9.99 37.95 -6.98
C ASP A 190 -9.43 36.53 -7.21
N GLN A 191 -10.13 35.51 -6.72
CA GLN A 191 -9.78 34.11 -6.98
C GLN A 191 -10.25 33.64 -8.36
N ILE A 192 -11.24 34.30 -8.97
CA ILE A 192 -11.83 33.88 -10.24
C ILE A 192 -10.93 34.34 -11.40
N PRO A 193 -10.35 33.41 -12.19
CA PRO A 193 -9.53 33.76 -13.33
C PRO A 193 -10.35 34.44 -14.43
N ARG A 194 -9.78 35.44 -15.10
CA ARG A 194 -10.46 36.24 -16.13
C ARG A 194 -10.10 35.83 -17.55
N THR A 195 -8.96 35.19 -17.74
CA THR A 195 -8.52 34.67 -19.05
C THR A 195 -7.99 33.25 -18.91
N ALA A 196 -7.94 32.52 -20.03
CA ALA A 196 -7.43 31.15 -20.04
C ALA A 196 -5.94 31.13 -19.67
N GLU A 197 -5.15 32.11 -20.12
CA GLU A 197 -3.74 32.23 -19.74
C GLU A 197 -3.57 32.46 -18.24
N GLU A 198 -4.43 33.28 -17.62
CA GLU A 198 -4.41 33.49 -16.17
C GLU A 198 -4.75 32.19 -15.42
N LEU A 199 -5.77 31.45 -15.87
CA LEU A 199 -6.15 30.17 -15.29
C LEU A 199 -5.00 29.14 -15.39
N VAL A 200 -4.37 29.01 -16.56
CA VAL A 200 -3.20 28.14 -16.76
C VAL A 200 -2.06 28.52 -15.82
N ALA A 201 -1.77 29.82 -15.68
CA ALA A 201 -0.75 30.31 -14.76
C ALA A 201 -1.08 29.97 -13.29
N LYS A 202 -2.34 30.14 -12.87
CA LYS A 202 -2.80 29.77 -11.51
C LYS A 202 -2.70 28.26 -11.26
N LEU A 203 -3.09 27.42 -12.22
CA LEU A 203 -3.00 25.95 -12.12
C LEU A 203 -1.54 25.50 -11.95
N LYS A 204 -0.63 25.99 -12.81
CA LYS A 204 0.81 25.67 -12.71
C LYS A 204 1.41 26.21 -11.41
N ALA A 205 1.05 27.42 -10.99
CA ALA A 205 1.51 27.99 -9.72
C ALA A 205 1.04 27.15 -8.53
N ARG A 206 -0.22 26.70 -8.51
CA ARG A 206 -0.75 25.82 -7.47
C ARG A 206 -0.04 24.47 -7.44
N ALA A 207 0.21 23.87 -8.60
CA ALA A 207 0.98 22.62 -8.69
C ALA A 207 2.40 22.80 -8.10
N ASN A 208 3.07 23.91 -8.43
CA ASN A 208 4.40 24.24 -7.90
C ASN A 208 4.41 24.52 -6.38
N GLN A 209 3.30 24.97 -5.79
CA GLN A 209 3.20 25.08 -4.34
C GLN A 209 3.33 23.70 -3.67
N TYR A 210 2.71 22.65 -4.22
CA TYR A 210 2.86 21.28 -3.70
C TYR A 210 4.31 20.77 -3.81
N LEU A 211 5.05 21.19 -4.85
CA LEU A 211 6.44 20.84 -5.06
C LEU A 211 7.41 21.60 -4.14
N THR A 212 6.99 22.73 -3.58
CA THR A 212 7.84 23.56 -2.70
C THR A 212 8.25 22.82 -1.42
N GLU A 213 7.44 21.86 -0.96
CA GLU A 213 7.80 21.02 0.20
C GLU A 213 8.69 19.82 -0.17
N GLY A 214 9.03 19.64 -1.45
CA GLY A 214 9.77 18.48 -1.97
C GLY A 214 8.92 17.21 -2.11
N ILE A 215 9.33 16.32 -3.02
CA ILE A 215 8.73 14.98 -3.20
C ILE A 215 9.26 14.03 -2.12
N ASP A 216 8.35 13.33 -1.44
CA ASP A 216 8.60 12.55 -0.22
C ASP A 216 9.21 11.16 -0.47
N GLY A 217 9.95 10.98 -1.58
CA GLY A 217 10.67 9.76 -1.90
C GLY A 217 12.16 9.83 -1.52
N ASP A 218 12.63 8.90 -0.70
CA ASP A 218 14.02 8.86 -0.23
C ASP A 218 15.00 8.27 -1.28
N GLU A 219 16.30 8.21 -0.94
CA GLU A 219 17.34 7.66 -1.81
C GLU A 219 17.15 6.17 -2.12
N ASP A 220 16.47 5.44 -1.23
CA ASP A 220 16.17 4.03 -1.41
C ASP A 220 14.85 3.81 -2.18
N GLY A 221 14.10 4.88 -2.50
CA GLY A 221 12.85 4.84 -3.25
C GLY A 221 11.59 4.68 -2.40
N GLU A 222 11.70 4.75 -1.07
CA GLU A 222 10.56 4.61 -0.16
C GLU A 222 9.81 5.96 -0.05
N TYR A 223 8.48 5.92 -0.20
CA TYR A 223 7.61 7.07 0.07
C TYR A 223 7.19 7.11 1.55
N ALA A 224 6.73 8.26 2.04
CA ALA A 224 6.48 8.47 3.47
C ALA A 224 5.48 7.47 4.10
N GLU A 225 4.48 7.00 3.33
CA GLU A 225 3.47 6.06 3.83
C GLU A 225 3.93 4.60 3.88
N ARG A 226 5.04 4.25 3.22
CA ARG A 226 5.63 2.88 3.19
C ARG A 226 4.65 1.79 2.76
N SER A 227 3.66 2.14 1.94
CA SER A 227 2.59 1.23 1.53
C SER A 227 2.93 0.58 0.19
N THR A 228 3.71 -0.50 0.31
CA THR A 228 4.16 -1.35 -0.79
C THR A 228 3.02 -2.13 -1.44
N GLY A 229 1.86 -2.26 -0.80
CA GLY A 229 0.70 -2.96 -1.37
C GLY A 229 -0.29 -2.04 -2.09
N ASN A 230 -0.19 -0.72 -1.93
CA ASN A 230 -1.19 0.19 -2.45
C ASN A 230 -0.67 1.59 -2.80
N TYR A 231 -0.29 2.42 -1.82
CA TYR A 231 -0.10 3.85 -2.07
C TYR A 231 1.14 4.17 -2.90
N ASN A 232 2.19 3.35 -2.84
CA ASN A 232 3.36 3.52 -3.71
C ASN A 232 2.93 3.56 -5.19
N GLY A 233 2.06 2.64 -5.63
CA GLY A 233 1.55 2.65 -7.00
C GLY A 233 0.66 3.86 -7.33
N VAL A 234 -0.01 4.46 -6.34
CA VAL A 234 -0.78 5.70 -6.53
C VAL A 234 0.15 6.89 -6.74
N VAL A 235 1.23 6.97 -5.96
CA VAL A 235 2.26 8.01 -6.10
C VAL A 235 2.96 7.88 -7.45
N ASP A 236 3.45 6.69 -7.80
CA ASP A 236 4.15 6.47 -9.07
C ASP A 236 3.29 6.86 -10.28
N LYS A 237 2.01 6.47 -10.28
CA LYS A 237 1.05 6.88 -11.30
C LYS A 237 0.91 8.40 -11.39
N SER A 238 0.94 9.08 -10.25
CA SER A 238 0.88 10.55 -10.15
C SER A 238 2.10 11.22 -10.76
N LEU A 239 3.28 10.69 -10.46
CA LEU A 239 4.52 11.23 -10.98
C LEU A 239 4.67 10.94 -12.48
N ILE A 240 4.24 9.77 -12.97
CA ILE A 240 4.11 9.51 -14.43
C ILE A 240 3.15 10.52 -15.08
N SER A 241 1.99 10.79 -14.47
CA SER A 241 1.03 11.76 -15.02
C SER A 241 1.61 13.18 -15.05
N ALA A 242 2.39 13.54 -14.03
CA ALA A 242 3.07 14.84 -13.97
C ALA A 242 4.19 14.93 -15.01
N TYR A 243 4.95 13.86 -15.24
CA TYR A 243 5.92 13.77 -16.33
C TYR A 243 5.24 13.96 -17.69
N GLU A 244 4.16 13.22 -17.97
CA GLU A 244 3.43 13.34 -19.25
C GLU A 244 2.87 14.75 -19.47
N ALA A 245 2.51 15.47 -18.39
CA ALA A 245 2.04 16.84 -18.49
C ALA A 245 3.16 17.89 -18.62
N THR A 246 4.38 17.62 -18.16
CA THR A 246 5.43 18.65 -18.03
C THR A 246 6.71 18.37 -18.81
N GLY A 247 6.96 17.12 -19.20
CA GLY A 247 8.25 16.65 -19.72
C GLY A 247 9.38 16.64 -18.70
N ASN A 248 9.11 16.86 -17.40
CA ASN A 248 10.17 16.86 -16.38
C ASN A 248 10.55 15.42 -15.96
N GLU A 249 11.70 14.95 -16.44
CA GLU A 249 12.29 13.63 -16.16
C GLU A 249 12.53 13.35 -14.67
N GLU A 250 12.65 14.39 -13.83
CA GLU A 250 12.84 14.21 -12.39
C GLU A 250 11.72 13.35 -11.77
N PHE A 251 10.48 13.52 -12.24
CA PHE A 251 9.34 12.72 -11.80
C PHE A 251 9.54 11.22 -12.09
N LEU A 252 10.06 10.86 -13.27
CA LEU A 252 10.35 9.47 -13.61
C LEU A 252 11.52 8.92 -12.78
N GLY A 253 12.47 9.76 -12.37
CA GLY A 253 13.55 9.37 -11.46
C GLY A 253 13.06 8.94 -10.07
N TYR A 254 11.95 9.51 -9.56
CA TYR A 254 11.30 9.03 -8.34
C TYR A 254 10.59 7.69 -8.56
N VAL A 255 9.85 7.57 -9.67
CA VAL A 255 9.16 6.33 -10.05
C VAL A 255 10.16 5.18 -10.21
N GLU A 256 11.27 5.41 -10.90
CA GLU A 256 12.31 4.41 -11.10
C GLU A 256 12.90 3.93 -9.77
N ARG A 257 13.19 4.85 -8.84
CA ARG A 257 13.69 4.47 -7.51
C ARG A 257 12.68 3.62 -6.75
N ASN A 258 11.39 4.00 -6.74
CA ASN A 258 10.36 3.20 -6.07
C ASN A 258 10.18 1.83 -6.71
N LEU A 259 10.07 1.75 -8.04
CA LEU A 259 9.94 0.46 -8.73
C LEU A 259 11.16 -0.44 -8.53
N ASN A 260 12.37 0.13 -8.49
CA ASN A 260 13.56 -0.62 -8.11
C ASN A 260 13.48 -1.15 -6.68
N MET A 261 13.05 -0.33 -5.72
CA MET A 261 12.80 -0.76 -4.34
C MET A 261 11.80 -1.91 -4.29
N MET A 262 10.68 -1.80 -5.01
CA MET A 262 9.61 -2.79 -5.02
C MET A 262 10.09 -4.19 -5.46
N LEU A 263 11.09 -4.30 -6.34
CA LEU A 263 11.68 -5.60 -6.71
C LEU A 263 12.28 -6.36 -5.50
N TYR A 264 12.79 -5.66 -4.49
CA TYR A 264 13.32 -6.24 -3.24
C TYR A 264 12.24 -6.49 -2.18
N TYR A 265 11.03 -5.97 -2.39
CA TYR A 265 9.88 -6.21 -1.54
C TYR A 265 9.05 -7.42 -1.99
N ILE A 266 9.44 -8.08 -3.08
CA ILE A 266 8.79 -9.31 -3.54
C ILE A 266 9.47 -10.52 -2.89
N ASP A 267 8.67 -11.33 -2.19
CA ASP A 267 9.08 -12.54 -1.48
C ASP A 267 9.28 -13.74 -2.44
N GLY A 268 9.62 -14.91 -1.89
CA GLY A 268 9.85 -16.15 -2.66
C GLY A 268 8.60 -16.78 -3.28
N ASP A 269 7.41 -16.43 -2.80
CA ASP A 269 6.12 -16.86 -3.35
C ASP A 269 5.44 -15.75 -4.17
N ASP A 270 6.22 -14.79 -4.65
CA ASP A 270 5.80 -13.65 -5.47
C ASP A 270 4.85 -12.66 -4.79
N THR A 271 4.63 -12.79 -3.48
CA THR A 271 3.86 -11.81 -2.71
C THR A 271 4.71 -10.61 -2.29
N ILE A 272 4.06 -9.47 -2.08
CA ILE A 272 4.68 -8.27 -1.57
C ILE A 272 4.80 -8.36 -0.05
N PHE A 273 5.96 -7.97 0.47
CA PHE A 273 6.18 -7.75 1.88
C PHE A 273 5.51 -6.47 2.35
N THR A 274 4.49 -6.59 3.19
CA THR A 274 3.65 -5.47 3.64
C THR A 274 3.83 -5.13 5.12
N GLN A 275 4.68 -5.85 5.87
CA GLN A 275 4.82 -5.66 7.32
C GLN A 275 5.48 -4.33 7.72
N ASN A 276 6.20 -3.66 6.79
CA ASN A 276 6.73 -2.31 7.03
C ASN A 276 5.69 -1.19 6.85
N SER A 277 4.52 -1.51 6.28
CA SER A 277 3.50 -0.50 5.98
C SER A 277 2.97 0.19 7.23
N THR A 278 2.64 1.48 7.08
CA THR A 278 1.93 2.30 8.08
C THR A 278 0.43 2.45 7.77
N ARG A 279 -0.05 1.70 6.78
CA ARG A 279 -1.40 1.82 6.19
C ARG A 279 -2.17 0.51 6.28
N GLN A 280 -3.39 0.51 5.76
CA GLN A 280 -4.34 -0.61 5.83
C GLN A 280 -3.89 -1.90 5.12
N ASP A 281 -2.85 -1.84 4.29
CA ASP A 281 -2.23 -3.01 3.65
C ASP A 281 -1.25 -3.75 4.56
N HIS A 282 -0.94 -3.21 5.75
CA HIS A 282 -0.07 -3.85 6.73
C HIS A 282 -0.51 -5.29 7.02
N GLY A 283 0.41 -6.24 6.84
CA GLY A 283 0.19 -7.67 7.08
C GLY A 283 -0.72 -8.37 6.07
N THR A 284 -1.16 -7.69 5.00
CA THR A 284 -2.00 -8.30 3.97
C THR A 284 -1.17 -9.04 2.92
N LYS A 285 -1.73 -10.14 2.39
CA LYS A 285 -1.13 -10.90 1.28
C LYS A 285 -1.55 -10.28 -0.05
N LEU A 286 -0.60 -9.69 -0.77
CA LEU A 286 -0.83 -9.03 -2.06
C LEU A 286 0.20 -9.47 -3.09
N TYR A 287 -0.19 -9.51 -4.36
CA TYR A 287 0.72 -9.69 -5.51
C TYR A 287 0.99 -8.34 -6.18
N PRO A 288 2.12 -8.17 -6.89
CA PRO A 288 2.50 -6.92 -7.54
C PRO A 288 1.70 -6.58 -8.80
N ASP A 289 0.53 -7.20 -9.01
CA ASP A 289 -0.36 -6.98 -10.14
C ASP A 289 -0.68 -5.51 -10.39
N LYS A 290 -0.87 -4.70 -9.33
CA LYS A 290 -1.13 -3.26 -9.43
C LYS A 290 0.04 -2.46 -10.00
N TYR A 291 1.26 -3.00 -9.96
CA TYR A 291 2.46 -2.40 -10.52
C TYR A 291 2.68 -2.76 -11.99
N PHE A 292 1.88 -3.67 -12.55
CA PHE A 292 2.03 -4.15 -13.91
C PHE A 292 2.20 -3.01 -14.95
N TYR A 293 1.27 -2.05 -14.96
CA TYR A 293 1.32 -0.96 -15.94
C TYR A 293 2.46 0.03 -15.64
N LEU A 294 2.83 0.21 -14.37
CA LEU A 294 3.94 1.07 -13.95
C LEU A 294 5.28 0.50 -14.44
N TYR A 295 5.50 -0.80 -14.20
CA TYR A 295 6.67 -1.50 -14.73
C TYR A 295 6.67 -1.52 -16.25
N THR A 296 5.52 -1.76 -16.91
CA THR A 296 5.46 -1.77 -18.38
C THR A 296 5.81 -0.38 -18.94
N TYR A 297 5.25 0.68 -18.36
CA TYR A 297 5.53 2.06 -18.74
C TYR A 297 7.02 2.38 -18.59
N MET A 298 7.60 2.11 -17.43
CA MET A 298 9.01 2.41 -17.17
C MET A 298 9.95 1.52 -17.98
N ALA A 299 9.62 0.26 -18.21
CA ALA A 299 10.42 -0.64 -19.05
C ALA A 299 10.47 -0.17 -20.51
N ALA A 300 9.36 0.33 -21.06
CA ALA A 300 9.35 0.89 -22.41
C ALA A 300 10.06 2.24 -22.51
N LYS A 301 9.98 3.10 -21.48
CA LYS A 301 10.69 4.40 -21.47
C LYS A 301 12.19 4.27 -21.27
N THR A 302 12.62 3.39 -20.37
CA THR A 302 14.02 3.29 -19.93
C THR A 302 14.79 2.13 -20.55
N GLY A 303 14.10 1.13 -21.11
CA GLY A 303 14.72 -0.12 -21.55
C GLY A 303 15.18 -1.04 -20.42
N ASN A 304 14.76 -0.77 -19.16
CA ASN A 304 15.19 -1.55 -18.00
C ASN A 304 14.69 -3.01 -18.07
N PRO A 305 15.60 -4.00 -18.16
CA PRO A 305 15.23 -5.40 -18.34
C PRO A 305 14.58 -6.03 -17.08
N LEU A 306 14.85 -5.49 -15.89
CA LEU A 306 14.23 -5.98 -14.65
C LEU A 306 12.77 -5.55 -14.57
N PHE A 307 12.46 -4.32 -14.99
CA PHE A 307 11.09 -3.83 -15.06
C PHE A 307 10.28 -4.58 -16.12
N ASP A 308 10.88 -4.86 -17.29
CA ASP A 308 10.28 -5.71 -18.32
C ASP A 308 9.91 -7.10 -17.78
N ALA A 309 10.87 -7.77 -17.13
CA ALA A 309 10.67 -9.10 -16.56
C ALA A 309 9.59 -9.11 -15.46
N ALA A 310 9.57 -8.09 -14.59
CA ALA A 310 8.60 -7.94 -13.52
C ALA A 310 7.18 -7.65 -14.04
N ALA A 311 7.05 -6.78 -15.04
CA ALA A 311 5.78 -6.52 -15.71
C ALA A 311 5.21 -7.79 -16.34
N HIS A 312 6.04 -8.51 -17.11
CA HIS A 312 5.63 -9.74 -17.78
C HIS A 312 5.16 -10.80 -16.77
N LYS A 313 5.92 -10.99 -15.68
CA LYS A 313 5.55 -11.93 -14.62
C LYS A 313 4.24 -11.54 -13.94
N SER A 314 4.06 -10.26 -13.61
CA SER A 314 2.85 -9.76 -12.96
C SER A 314 1.58 -10.12 -13.75
N ILE A 315 1.53 -9.79 -15.05
CA ILE A 315 0.32 -10.04 -15.85
C ILE A 315 0.12 -11.51 -16.20
N LYS A 316 1.19 -12.25 -16.49
CA LYS A 316 1.08 -13.67 -16.81
C LYS A 316 0.59 -14.46 -15.60
N ASP A 317 1.14 -14.20 -14.42
CA ASP A 317 0.81 -14.97 -13.23
C ASP A 317 -0.57 -14.59 -12.69
N ASN A 318 -0.97 -13.33 -12.79
CA ASN A 318 -2.36 -12.91 -12.55
C ASN A 318 -3.35 -13.72 -13.43
N MET A 319 -3.04 -13.86 -14.72
CA MET A 319 -3.85 -14.67 -15.65
C MET A 319 -3.83 -16.16 -15.28
N ASP A 320 -2.67 -16.72 -14.90
CA ASP A 320 -2.56 -18.14 -14.49
C ASP A 320 -3.29 -18.43 -13.18
N ARG A 321 -3.41 -17.44 -12.29
CA ARG A 321 -4.25 -17.50 -11.06
C ARG A 321 -5.75 -17.36 -11.34
N ALA A 322 -6.15 -17.15 -12.60
CA ALA A 322 -7.53 -16.88 -13.01
C ALA A 322 -8.16 -15.67 -12.29
N GLU A 323 -7.33 -14.69 -11.93
CA GLU A 323 -7.75 -13.43 -11.33
C GLU A 323 -8.15 -12.43 -12.42
N LEU A 324 -8.91 -11.39 -12.05
CA LEU A 324 -9.15 -10.28 -12.96
C LEU A 324 -7.84 -9.53 -13.22
N ALA A 325 -7.65 -9.11 -14.47
CA ALA A 325 -6.54 -8.25 -14.83
C ALA A 325 -6.56 -6.93 -14.03
N PRO A 326 -5.40 -6.29 -13.79
CA PRO A 326 -5.33 -4.99 -13.15
C PRO A 326 -6.19 -3.95 -13.89
N ASP A 327 -6.82 -3.05 -13.14
CA ASP A 327 -7.63 -1.94 -13.68
C ASP A 327 -6.74 -0.88 -14.35
N CYS A 328 -6.33 -1.17 -15.59
CA CYS A 328 -5.36 -0.39 -16.34
C CYS A 328 -5.67 -0.28 -17.84
N MET A 329 -6.80 -0.79 -18.33
CA MET A 329 -7.13 -0.81 -19.76
C MET A 329 -7.04 0.58 -20.39
N TYR A 330 -7.62 1.60 -19.75
CA TYR A 330 -7.57 2.98 -20.24
C TYR A 330 -6.14 3.52 -20.36
N ILE A 331 -5.21 3.10 -19.50
CA ILE A 331 -3.80 3.53 -19.58
C ILE A 331 -3.16 3.01 -20.87
N PHE A 332 -3.37 1.75 -21.20
CA PHE A 332 -2.86 1.17 -22.44
C PHE A 332 -3.52 1.80 -23.67
N MET A 333 -4.80 2.18 -23.61
CA MET A 333 -5.48 2.88 -24.72
C MET A 333 -5.07 4.36 -24.86
N MET A 334 -4.65 5.01 -23.78
CA MET A 334 -4.10 6.38 -23.84
C MET A 334 -2.73 6.42 -24.52
N TYR A 335 -1.95 5.35 -24.48
CA TYR A 335 -0.57 5.32 -24.99
C TYR A 335 -0.36 4.15 -25.96
N ASP A 336 -0.50 4.40 -27.26
CA ASP A 336 -0.44 3.38 -28.32
C ASP A 336 0.87 2.56 -28.25
N TRP A 337 1.98 3.21 -27.89
CA TRP A 337 3.29 2.55 -27.71
C TRP A 337 3.33 1.51 -26.57
N LEU A 338 2.40 1.56 -25.60
CA LEU A 338 2.25 0.51 -24.60
C LEU A 338 1.54 -0.73 -25.16
N LEU A 339 0.54 -0.56 -26.05
CA LEU A 339 -0.18 -1.68 -26.67
C LEU A 339 0.73 -2.52 -27.56
N ASP A 340 1.70 -1.86 -28.20
CA ASP A 340 2.70 -2.51 -29.05
C ASP A 340 3.88 -3.09 -28.28
N TYR A 341 3.97 -2.89 -26.96
CA TYR A 341 5.11 -3.35 -26.17
C TYR A 341 5.25 -4.88 -26.21
N GLU A 342 6.48 -5.39 -26.39
CA GLU A 342 6.79 -6.82 -26.41
C GLU A 342 7.76 -7.18 -25.28
N PHE A 343 7.30 -8.07 -24.39
CA PHE A 343 8.07 -8.50 -23.23
C PHE A 343 9.22 -9.44 -23.63
N LYS A 344 10.40 -9.26 -23.03
CA LYS A 344 11.62 -10.02 -23.38
C LYS A 344 12.10 -10.93 -22.26
N GLY A 345 12.03 -10.46 -21.02
CA GLY A 345 12.35 -11.19 -19.80
C GLY A 345 11.10 -11.70 -19.09
N TYR A 346 11.28 -12.46 -18.03
CA TYR A 346 10.21 -12.95 -17.16
C TYR A 346 10.79 -13.29 -15.80
N GLY A 347 10.32 -12.66 -14.73
CA GLY A 347 10.86 -12.93 -13.40
C GLY A 347 10.84 -11.73 -12.47
N TYR A 348 11.08 -12.02 -11.20
CA TYR A 348 11.56 -11.03 -10.23
C TYR A 348 13.01 -11.39 -9.86
N LEU A 349 13.59 -10.68 -8.91
CA LEU A 349 14.92 -11.02 -8.41
C LEU A 349 14.92 -12.41 -7.76
N ASP A 350 15.84 -13.28 -8.20
CA ASP A 350 16.00 -14.64 -7.67
C ASP A 350 16.55 -14.61 -6.23
N GLU A 351 17.60 -13.83 -6.01
CA GLU A 351 18.26 -13.63 -4.72
C GLU A 351 18.63 -12.15 -4.55
N TYR A 352 18.57 -11.66 -3.32
CA TYR A 352 18.99 -10.31 -2.99
C TYR A 352 19.39 -10.16 -1.53
N ARG A 353 20.16 -9.10 -1.25
CA ARG A 353 20.43 -8.57 0.09
C ARG A 353 20.48 -7.06 -0.02
N LYS A 354 19.55 -6.38 0.65
CA LYS A 354 19.47 -4.92 0.63
C LYS A 354 19.03 -4.40 1.99
N PHE A 355 19.78 -3.45 2.52
CA PHE A 355 19.39 -2.67 3.67
C PHE A 355 18.89 -1.30 3.19
N PHE A 356 17.61 -1.04 3.47
CA PHE A 356 16.93 0.22 3.21
C PHE A 356 17.19 1.15 4.39
N ARG A 357 18.10 2.12 4.22
CA ARG A 357 18.55 3.00 5.29
C ARG A 357 17.44 3.95 5.74
N GLY A 358 16.65 4.49 4.81
CA GLY A 358 15.56 5.39 5.15
C GLY A 358 14.44 4.73 5.95
N SER A 359 14.03 3.52 5.54
CA SER A 359 12.99 2.76 6.25
C SER A 359 13.49 1.92 7.42
N GLN A 360 14.82 1.70 7.51
CA GLN A 360 15.50 0.83 8.48
C GLN A 360 15.06 -0.64 8.37
N VAL A 361 14.96 -1.14 7.14
CA VAL A 361 14.54 -2.51 6.83
C VAL A 361 15.67 -3.27 6.13
N LEU A 362 16.07 -4.41 6.67
CA LEU A 362 16.92 -5.37 5.97
C LEU A 362 16.04 -6.39 5.25
N ARG A 363 16.25 -6.56 3.96
CA ARG A 363 15.57 -7.55 3.11
C ARG A 363 16.61 -8.50 2.52
N VAL A 364 16.41 -9.80 2.71
CA VAL A 364 17.31 -10.82 2.16
C VAL A 364 16.49 -11.99 1.61
N LYS A 365 16.67 -12.29 0.33
CA LYS A 365 16.08 -13.45 -0.35
C LYS A 365 17.20 -14.38 -0.80
N LYS A 366 17.11 -15.63 -0.38
CA LYS A 366 17.92 -16.75 -0.82
C LYS A 366 17.04 -17.68 -1.66
N LYS A 367 17.66 -18.68 -2.31
CA LYS A 367 16.93 -19.66 -3.14
C LYS A 367 15.78 -20.39 -2.44
N ASN A 368 15.89 -20.65 -1.14
CA ASN A 368 14.96 -21.48 -0.38
C ASN A 368 14.12 -20.71 0.66
N TYR A 369 14.55 -19.50 1.05
CA TYR A 369 13.82 -18.68 2.03
C TYR A 369 14.09 -17.19 1.83
N VAL A 370 13.20 -16.36 2.36
CA VAL A 370 13.35 -14.90 2.44
C VAL A 370 13.17 -14.46 3.88
N TYR A 371 13.91 -13.44 4.30
CA TYR A 371 13.76 -12.83 5.61
C TYR A 371 13.82 -11.31 5.58
N SER A 372 13.15 -10.71 6.54
CA SER A 372 13.12 -9.27 6.76
C SER A 372 13.37 -8.94 8.21
N VAL A 373 14.20 -7.94 8.45
CA VAL A 373 14.45 -7.40 9.80
C VAL A 373 14.09 -5.92 9.83
N LEU A 374 13.20 -5.56 10.75
CA LEU A 374 12.65 -4.21 10.90
C LEU A 374 13.18 -3.60 12.20
N ASN A 375 13.84 -2.45 12.10
CA ASN A 375 14.18 -1.66 13.28
C ASN A 375 12.92 -0.92 13.79
N ASN A 376 12.86 -0.59 15.09
CA ASN A 376 11.77 0.16 15.71
C ASN A 376 10.37 -0.49 15.65
N LYS A 377 10.29 -1.82 15.53
CA LYS A 377 9.03 -2.59 15.55
C LYS A 377 9.10 -3.73 16.56
N ALA A 378 7.98 -4.07 17.20
CA ALA A 378 7.91 -5.17 18.16
C ALA A 378 8.01 -6.55 17.47
N ALA A 379 7.23 -6.75 16.41
CA ALA A 379 7.46 -7.83 15.45
C ALA A 379 8.56 -7.36 14.49
N PHE A 380 9.79 -7.82 14.73
CA PHE A 380 10.98 -7.28 14.08
C PHE A 380 11.58 -8.24 13.07
N LEU A 381 11.39 -9.55 13.19
CA LEU A 381 11.94 -10.55 12.27
C LEU A 381 10.80 -11.33 11.61
N PHE A 382 10.81 -11.37 10.29
CA PHE A 382 9.88 -12.14 9.48
C PHE A 382 10.68 -13.07 8.59
N LEU A 383 10.37 -14.36 8.63
CA LEU A 383 11.04 -15.40 7.86
C LEU A 383 9.98 -16.15 7.05
N LYS A 384 10.27 -16.52 5.81
CA LYS A 384 9.30 -17.20 4.96
C LYS A 384 9.95 -18.27 4.11
N PHE A 385 9.39 -19.48 4.16
CA PHE A 385 9.81 -20.65 3.39
C PHE A 385 8.71 -21.02 2.40
N GLY A 386 8.89 -20.67 1.12
CA GLY A 386 7.80 -20.76 0.14
C GLY A 386 6.60 -19.91 0.59
N THR A 387 5.47 -20.55 0.87
CA THR A 387 4.24 -19.89 1.34
C THR A 387 4.11 -19.82 2.86
N LEU A 388 5.00 -20.44 3.63
CA LEU A 388 4.90 -20.53 5.10
C LEU A 388 5.63 -19.35 5.77
N PRO A 389 4.90 -18.34 6.31
CA PRO A 389 5.50 -17.26 7.09
C PRO A 389 5.74 -17.67 8.54
N ILE A 390 6.78 -17.10 9.13
CA ILE A 390 7.11 -17.17 10.55
C ILE A 390 7.45 -15.75 11.01
N GLY A 391 6.67 -15.21 11.92
CA GLY A 391 6.94 -13.93 12.59
C GLY A 391 7.68 -14.16 13.90
N LEU A 392 8.51 -13.19 14.31
CA LEU A 392 9.20 -13.23 15.59
C LEU A 392 9.12 -11.89 16.31
N ARG A 393 8.78 -11.98 17.59
CA ARG A 393 8.85 -10.89 18.57
C ARG A 393 9.39 -11.40 19.90
N ILE A 394 9.83 -10.48 20.76
CA ILE A 394 10.31 -10.81 22.10
C ILE A 394 9.49 -9.99 23.10
N GLY A 395 8.74 -10.67 23.95
CA GLY A 395 7.98 -10.06 25.04
C GLY A 395 8.89 -9.75 26.23
N GLU A 396 8.81 -8.52 26.71
CA GLU A 396 9.50 -7.99 27.89
C GLU A 396 8.45 -7.46 28.86
N SER A 397 8.08 -8.22 29.89
CA SER A 397 7.06 -7.76 30.84
C SER A 397 7.67 -6.90 31.95
N TYR A 398 8.12 -5.70 31.60
CA TYR A 398 8.88 -4.80 32.48
C TYR A 398 8.25 -3.40 32.59
N CYS A 399 7.69 -3.04 33.74
CA CYS A 399 7.04 -1.74 33.95
C CYS A 399 5.96 -1.42 32.89
N ASP A 400 6.15 -0.38 32.08
CA ASP A 400 5.32 0.03 30.95
C ASP A 400 5.79 -0.56 29.60
N ILE A 401 6.90 -1.28 29.61
CA ILE A 401 7.49 -1.96 28.46
C ILE A 401 6.82 -3.33 28.30
N ARG A 402 6.58 -3.73 27.05
CA ARG A 402 5.84 -4.96 26.68
C ARG A 402 6.62 -5.85 25.74
N ASN A 403 7.40 -5.25 24.85
CA ASN A 403 8.17 -5.96 23.84
C ASN A 403 9.53 -5.30 23.70
N PHE A 404 10.50 -6.12 23.31
CA PHE A 404 11.72 -5.67 22.69
C PHE A 404 11.37 -4.90 21.41
N ILE A 405 11.76 -3.62 21.37
CA ILE A 405 11.67 -2.80 20.17
C ILE A 405 13.09 -2.35 19.84
N PRO A 406 13.73 -2.94 18.81
CA PRO A 406 15.07 -2.57 18.40
C PRO A 406 15.20 -1.06 18.22
N LYS A 407 16.26 -0.46 18.76
CA LYS A 407 16.62 0.94 18.52
C LYS A 407 17.73 1.07 17.50
N THR A 408 18.61 0.07 17.44
CA THR A 408 19.69 0.02 16.45
C THR A 408 19.68 -1.30 15.71
N ILE A 409 20.04 -1.24 14.43
CA ILE A 409 20.35 -2.40 13.59
C ILE A 409 21.75 -2.22 13.01
N GLU A 410 22.63 -3.20 13.23
CA GLU A 410 23.93 -3.30 12.59
C GLU A 410 23.91 -4.46 11.59
N VAL A 411 23.88 -4.15 10.30
CA VAL A 411 23.88 -5.16 9.23
C VAL A 411 25.29 -5.72 9.05
N LYS A 412 25.40 -7.05 9.02
CA LYS A 412 26.64 -7.81 8.75
C LYS A 412 26.52 -8.56 7.43
N ASP A 413 27.60 -9.12 6.91
CA ASP A 413 27.59 -9.86 5.64
C ASP A 413 26.68 -11.10 5.67
N ASN A 414 26.55 -11.74 6.84
CA ASN A 414 25.79 -12.96 7.07
C ASN A 414 24.68 -12.79 8.11
N GLY A 415 24.15 -11.59 8.30
CA GLY A 415 23.07 -11.37 9.26
C GLY A 415 22.96 -9.94 9.75
N CYS A 416 22.52 -9.76 10.99
CA CYS A 416 22.50 -8.46 11.66
C CYS A 416 22.47 -8.58 13.19
N VAL A 417 22.81 -7.49 13.86
CA VAL A 417 22.70 -7.34 15.32
C VAL A 417 21.72 -6.23 15.65
N LEU A 418 20.72 -6.53 16.49
CA LEU A 418 19.73 -5.59 16.98
C LEU A 418 19.97 -5.32 18.47
N LYS A 419 19.76 -4.08 18.91
CA LYS A 419 19.89 -3.71 20.32
C LYS A 419 18.79 -2.79 20.79
N ALA A 420 18.38 -2.95 22.05
CA ALA A 420 17.53 -2.02 22.78
C ALA A 420 17.86 -2.09 24.28
N GLU A 421 17.58 -0.99 24.98
CA GLU A 421 17.66 -0.90 26.44
C GLU A 421 16.26 -0.57 26.97
N ALA A 422 15.89 -1.23 28.06
CA ALA A 422 14.63 -1.06 28.77
C ALA A 422 14.92 -0.63 30.22
N GLY A 423 14.30 0.47 30.67
CA GLY A 423 14.53 1.05 32.00
C GLY A 423 13.30 0.99 32.89
N GLY A 424 13.45 0.51 34.12
CA GLY A 424 12.37 0.44 35.10
C GLY A 424 12.36 1.67 36.00
N TRP A 425 11.18 2.22 36.22
CA TRP A 425 11.03 3.48 36.93
C TRP A 425 9.75 3.51 37.78
N TYR A 426 9.80 4.29 38.86
CA TYR A 426 8.67 4.52 39.77
C TYR A 426 8.57 6.00 40.12
N TYR A 427 7.35 6.48 40.34
CA TYR A 427 7.13 7.80 40.92
C TYR A 427 7.39 7.80 42.44
N GLN A 428 8.00 8.88 42.93
CA GLN A 428 7.98 9.22 44.35
C GLN A 428 6.66 9.90 44.74
N PRO A 429 6.28 9.87 46.03
CA PRO A 429 5.26 10.76 46.57
C PRO A 429 5.57 12.23 46.27
N PHE A 430 4.52 13.07 46.17
CA PHE A 430 4.75 14.51 46.14
C PHE A 430 5.39 14.97 47.45
N LYS A 431 6.33 15.91 47.36
CA LYS A 431 6.93 16.56 48.53
C LYS A 431 5.94 17.49 49.25
N GLU A 432 4.97 18.01 48.51
CA GLU A 432 3.95 18.97 48.99
C GLU A 432 2.54 18.55 48.55
N TYR A 433 1.52 18.92 49.33
CA TYR A 433 0.12 18.65 49.00
C TYR A 433 -0.32 19.43 47.74
N GLN A 434 -1.03 18.77 46.81
CA GLN A 434 -1.40 19.35 45.51
C GLN A 434 -2.76 20.07 45.51
N GLY A 435 -3.35 20.35 46.68
CA GLY A 435 -4.64 21.05 46.79
C GLY A 435 -5.87 20.22 46.45
N THR A 436 -5.70 18.94 46.07
CA THR A 436 -6.77 17.99 45.78
C THR A 436 -6.35 16.57 46.18
N SER A 437 -7.31 15.66 46.31
CA SER A 437 -7.08 14.21 46.42
C SER A 437 -7.45 13.45 45.13
N ASP A 438 -7.98 14.13 44.11
CA ASP A 438 -8.26 13.54 42.80
C ASP A 438 -6.94 13.34 42.02
N TRP A 439 -6.56 12.08 41.81
CA TRP A 439 -5.33 11.69 41.12
C TRP A 439 -5.22 12.28 39.71
N TRP A 440 -6.33 12.34 38.96
CA TRP A 440 -6.32 12.78 37.58
C TRP A 440 -6.27 14.30 37.44
N ALA A 441 -6.64 15.02 38.50
CA ALA A 441 -6.48 16.47 38.59
C ALA A 441 -5.08 16.90 39.07
N MET A 442 -4.25 15.97 39.59
CA MET A 442 -2.89 16.27 40.02
C MET A 442 -1.93 16.31 38.83
N ASP A 443 -0.99 17.26 38.85
CA ASP A 443 0.12 17.31 37.90
C ASP A 443 1.20 16.28 38.28
N GLN A 444 1.12 15.10 37.66
CA GLN A 444 2.02 13.99 37.92
C GLN A 444 3.47 14.28 37.52
N THR A 445 3.72 15.30 36.68
CA THR A 445 5.08 15.64 36.21
C THR A 445 5.95 16.24 37.33
N LYS A 446 5.34 16.71 38.44
CA LYS A 446 6.07 17.24 39.61
C LYS A 446 6.59 16.16 40.57
N ARG A 447 6.34 14.88 40.27
CA ARG A 447 6.89 13.77 41.06
C ARG A 447 8.32 13.48 40.61
N ASP A 448 9.22 13.31 41.56
CA ASP A 448 10.54 12.75 41.27
C ASP A 448 10.38 11.30 40.77
N LYS A 449 11.20 10.87 39.81
CA LYS A 449 11.26 9.47 39.36
C LYS A 449 12.48 8.78 39.96
N VAL A 450 12.29 7.54 40.40
CA VAL A 450 13.36 6.61 40.78
C VAL A 450 13.54 5.62 39.66
N TYR A 451 14.74 5.53 39.10
CA TYR A 451 15.13 4.49 38.15
C TYR A 451 15.81 3.36 38.92
N THR A 452 15.27 2.15 38.84
CA THR A 452 15.68 1.04 39.71
C THR A 452 16.61 0.04 39.04
N SER A 453 16.47 -0.13 37.73
CA SER A 453 17.14 -1.22 36.99
C SER A 453 17.02 -1.01 35.49
N THR A 454 17.93 -1.63 34.74
CA THR A 454 17.90 -1.68 33.27
C THR A 454 17.99 -3.12 32.80
N VAL A 455 17.44 -3.38 31.62
CA VAL A 455 17.65 -4.61 30.87
C VAL A 455 18.12 -4.23 29.48
N ASP A 456 19.31 -4.69 29.12
CA ASP A 456 19.87 -4.54 27.79
C ASP A 456 19.63 -5.82 27.01
N ILE A 457 18.94 -5.75 25.87
CA ILE A 457 18.72 -6.90 24.99
C ILE A 457 19.50 -6.73 23.69
N THR A 458 20.31 -7.74 23.37
CA THR A 458 20.96 -7.90 22.07
C THR A 458 20.42 -9.14 21.38
N VAL A 459 19.91 -8.96 20.15
CA VAL A 459 19.51 -10.06 19.27
C VAL A 459 20.48 -10.14 18.11
N THR A 460 21.15 -11.29 17.96
CA THR A 460 22.01 -11.58 16.81
C THR A 460 21.28 -12.56 15.90
N VAL A 461 21.02 -12.15 14.66
CA VAL A 461 20.45 -12.98 13.61
C VAL A 461 21.57 -13.36 12.65
N THR A 462 21.80 -14.65 12.45
CA THR A 462 22.86 -15.20 11.61
C THR A 462 22.27 -16.13 10.54
N GLU A 463 22.66 -15.92 9.30
CA GLU A 463 22.36 -16.82 8.18
C GLU A 463 23.10 -18.13 8.33
N VAL A 464 22.37 -19.24 8.23
CA VAL A 464 22.91 -20.61 8.16
C VAL A 464 22.44 -21.28 6.87
N GLU A 465 23.00 -22.43 6.53
CA GLU A 465 22.83 -23.10 5.23
C GLU A 465 21.37 -23.17 4.74
N ASN A 466 20.42 -23.44 5.64
CA ASN A 466 19.01 -23.63 5.31
C ASN A 466 18.05 -22.76 6.14
N GLY A 467 18.50 -21.64 6.68
CA GLY A 467 17.62 -20.74 7.43
C GLY A 467 18.39 -19.76 8.31
N LEU A 468 17.86 -19.48 9.50
CA LEU A 468 18.45 -18.54 10.44
C LEU A 468 18.76 -19.18 11.79
N GLU A 469 19.84 -18.72 12.40
CA GLU A 469 20.11 -18.86 13.82
C GLU A 469 19.86 -17.51 14.50
N CYS A 470 19.17 -17.53 15.64
CA CYS A 470 18.88 -16.37 16.45
C CYS A 470 19.46 -16.59 17.85
N ASN A 471 20.41 -15.73 18.24
CA ASN A 471 20.87 -15.63 19.62
C ASN A 471 20.20 -14.42 20.27
N VAL A 472 19.64 -14.61 21.46
CA VAL A 472 19.15 -13.51 22.28
C VAL A 472 19.89 -13.50 23.61
N LYS A 473 20.50 -12.36 23.89
CA LYS A 473 21.22 -12.08 25.11
C LYS A 473 20.53 -10.93 25.84
N ALA A 474 20.20 -11.10 27.12
CA ALA A 474 19.82 -9.98 27.97
C ALA A 474 20.61 -9.91 29.28
N GLU A 475 20.99 -8.68 29.61
CA GLU A 475 21.89 -8.32 30.72
C GLU A 475 21.28 -7.17 31.55
N GLY A 476 21.86 -6.88 32.72
CA GLY A 476 21.39 -5.83 33.63
C GLY A 476 20.59 -6.38 34.80
N MET A 477 19.27 -6.49 34.67
CA MET A 477 18.38 -7.01 35.71
C MET A 477 18.29 -8.54 35.70
N SER A 478 18.11 -9.15 36.87
CA SER A 478 17.84 -10.58 37.02
C SER A 478 16.37 -10.86 37.39
N GLY A 479 15.81 -11.96 36.88
CA GLY A 479 14.49 -12.45 37.25
C GLY A 479 13.33 -11.90 36.43
N LEU A 480 13.59 -11.10 35.38
CA LEU A 480 12.55 -10.66 34.45
C LEU A 480 12.14 -11.81 33.51
N PRO A 481 10.85 -12.18 33.42
CA PRO A 481 10.40 -13.16 32.44
C PRO A 481 10.50 -12.59 31.02
N LEU A 482 11.22 -13.29 30.16
CA LEU A 482 11.35 -13.01 28.74
C LEU A 482 10.72 -14.12 27.91
N ARG A 483 10.12 -13.71 26.79
CA ARG A 483 9.33 -14.60 25.92
C ARG A 483 9.76 -14.39 24.49
N VAL A 484 10.55 -15.30 23.93
CA VAL A 484 10.69 -15.35 22.48
C VAL A 484 9.41 -15.97 21.93
N GLU A 485 8.71 -15.24 21.08
CA GLU A 485 7.45 -15.66 20.50
C GLU A 485 7.60 -15.80 18.98
N LEU A 486 7.29 -16.99 18.50
CA LEU A 486 7.29 -17.35 17.09
C LEU A 486 5.85 -17.55 16.62
N ASP A 487 5.40 -16.71 15.70
CA ASP A 487 4.04 -16.71 15.17
C ASP A 487 3.98 -17.47 13.85
N VAL A 488 3.14 -18.50 13.80
CA VAL A 488 2.94 -19.36 12.63
C VAL A 488 1.46 -19.40 12.22
N PRO A 489 1.12 -19.76 10.97
CA PRO A 489 -0.27 -19.89 10.56
C PRO A 489 -1.00 -20.99 11.33
N ALA A 490 -2.30 -20.76 11.60
CA ALA A 490 -3.18 -21.82 12.06
C ALA A 490 -3.31 -22.92 10.99
N GLY A 491 -3.55 -24.16 11.40
CA GLY A 491 -3.67 -25.32 10.52
C GLY A 491 -2.35 -26.04 10.22
N VAL A 492 -1.19 -25.44 10.53
CA VAL A 492 0.12 -26.09 10.42
C VAL A 492 0.20 -27.23 11.45
N ILE A 493 0.76 -28.37 11.06
CA ILE A 493 1.02 -29.49 11.98
C ILE A 493 2.31 -29.21 12.75
N LEU A 494 2.24 -29.33 14.08
CA LEU A 494 3.34 -29.17 15.02
C LEU A 494 3.71 -30.55 15.58
N GLU A 495 4.92 -31.03 15.31
CA GLU A 495 5.35 -32.39 15.63
C GLU A 495 6.74 -32.46 16.27
N ASN A 496 6.86 -33.24 17.34
CA ASN A 496 8.12 -33.73 17.87
C ASN A 496 7.93 -35.18 18.40
N GLU A 497 8.92 -35.74 19.09
CA GLU A 497 8.87 -37.13 19.58
C GLU A 497 7.71 -37.41 20.55
N THR A 498 7.12 -36.38 21.16
CA THR A 498 6.14 -36.51 22.25
C THR A 498 4.76 -35.96 21.91
N MET A 499 4.64 -35.16 20.85
CA MET A 499 3.39 -34.55 20.45
C MET A 499 3.29 -34.42 18.93
N CYS A 500 2.07 -34.53 18.42
CA CYS A 500 1.70 -34.17 17.06
C CYS A 500 0.30 -33.55 17.13
N LEU A 501 0.19 -32.26 16.81
CA LEU A 501 -1.07 -31.53 16.88
C LEU A 501 -1.19 -30.53 15.73
N THR A 502 -2.42 -30.10 15.44
CA THR A 502 -2.69 -29.04 14.47
C THR A 502 -2.78 -27.70 15.21
N ALA A 503 -2.08 -26.68 14.71
CA ALA A 503 -2.06 -25.34 15.28
C ALA A 503 -3.46 -24.68 15.25
N GLY A 504 -4.08 -24.49 16.41
CA GLY A 504 -5.38 -23.82 16.54
C GLY A 504 -5.29 -22.28 16.44
N LYS A 505 -6.31 -21.65 15.86
CA LYS A 505 -6.34 -20.19 15.73
C LYS A 505 -6.41 -19.52 17.11
N GLY A 506 -5.52 -18.58 17.39
CA GLY A 506 -5.45 -17.85 18.67
C GLY A 506 -4.83 -18.65 19.82
N GLU A 507 -4.38 -19.88 19.55
CA GLU A 507 -3.81 -20.76 20.57
C GLU A 507 -2.28 -20.63 20.65
N SER A 508 -1.69 -21.26 21.66
CA SER A 508 -0.25 -21.19 21.86
C SER A 508 0.31 -22.33 22.70
N MET A 509 1.58 -22.64 22.48
CA MET A 509 2.36 -23.59 23.27
C MET A 509 3.61 -22.96 23.86
N ILE A 510 4.23 -23.66 24.81
CA ILE A 510 5.58 -23.36 25.28
C ILE A 510 6.45 -24.56 24.94
N LEU A 511 7.48 -24.34 24.11
CA LEU A 511 8.43 -25.39 23.76
C LEU A 511 9.48 -25.49 24.86
N ARG A 512 9.26 -26.43 25.79
CA ARG A 512 10.11 -26.62 26.98
C ARG A 512 11.52 -27.16 26.67
N GLY A 513 11.68 -27.86 25.55
CA GLY A 513 12.93 -28.50 25.15
C GLY A 513 12.82 -29.15 23.78
N GLY A 514 13.98 -29.52 23.22
CA GLY A 514 14.07 -30.23 21.94
C GLY A 514 13.66 -29.39 20.73
N ASP A 515 13.61 -30.03 19.57
CA ASP A 515 13.21 -29.41 18.31
C ASP A 515 11.71 -29.62 18.06
N LEU A 516 11.11 -28.65 17.37
CA LEU A 516 9.74 -28.68 16.89
C LEU A 516 9.71 -28.67 15.37
N ASN A 517 9.06 -29.65 14.76
CA ASN A 517 8.85 -29.70 13.32
C ASN A 517 7.50 -29.08 12.98
N LEU A 518 7.49 -28.22 11.96
CA LEU A 518 6.31 -27.58 11.42
C LEU A 518 6.08 -28.14 10.02
N HIS A 519 4.85 -28.61 9.76
CA HIS A 519 4.47 -29.18 8.48
C HIS A 519 3.24 -28.45 7.92
N ASP A 520 3.36 -27.90 6.72
CA ASP A 520 2.26 -27.30 5.95
C ASP A 520 1.83 -28.19 4.76
N GLY A 521 2.25 -29.46 4.78
CA GLY A 521 2.05 -30.44 3.71
C GLY A 521 3.13 -30.45 2.63
N ALA A 522 3.82 -29.33 2.39
CA ALA A 522 4.86 -29.22 1.36
C ALA A 522 6.27 -28.99 1.93
N LYS A 523 6.37 -28.42 3.14
CA LYS A 523 7.61 -28.06 3.80
C LYS A 523 7.69 -28.69 5.18
N LYS A 524 8.91 -28.98 5.60
CA LYS A 524 9.25 -29.33 6.99
C LYS A 524 10.21 -28.28 7.53
N ILE A 525 9.74 -27.41 8.42
CA ILE A 525 10.60 -26.41 9.08
C ILE A 525 10.90 -26.88 10.50
N VAL A 526 12.14 -26.74 10.93
CA VAL A 526 12.58 -27.09 12.28
C VAL A 526 12.85 -25.82 13.07
N ILE A 527 12.19 -25.71 14.22
CA ILE A 527 12.41 -24.66 15.21
C ILE A 527 13.01 -25.30 16.45
N GLY A 528 14.20 -24.85 16.89
CA GLY A 528 14.77 -25.33 18.15
C GLY A 528 16.26 -25.07 18.34
N PRO A 529 16.81 -25.48 19.50
CA PRO A 529 16.09 -26.15 20.59
C PRO A 529 15.20 -25.18 21.39
N GLY A 530 14.10 -25.68 21.94
CA GLY A 530 13.30 -24.94 22.92
C GLY A 530 13.94 -24.91 24.31
N TYR A 531 13.46 -24.00 25.16
CA TYR A 531 14.00 -23.79 26.51
C TYR A 531 12.98 -23.18 27.49
N GLY A 532 11.68 -23.47 27.32
CA GLY A 532 10.61 -22.92 28.16
C GLY A 532 10.67 -23.31 29.65
N THR A 533 11.14 -22.40 30.52
CA THR A 533 11.23 -22.60 31.98
C THR A 533 9.95 -22.23 32.72
N HIS A 534 9.11 -21.33 32.17
CA HIS A 534 7.87 -20.87 32.80
C HIS A 534 6.66 -20.81 31.85
N ALA A 535 5.46 -20.79 32.44
CA ALA A 535 4.19 -20.75 31.70
C ALA A 535 3.64 -19.36 31.37
N PHE A 536 4.33 -18.31 31.82
CA PHE A 536 3.91 -16.93 31.60
C PHE A 536 3.98 -16.55 30.12
N LYS A 537 2.82 -16.20 29.54
CA LYS A 537 2.65 -15.83 28.12
C LYS A 537 2.41 -14.33 27.92
N GLY A 538 2.30 -13.57 29.01
CA GLY A 538 1.99 -12.17 28.92
C GLY A 538 1.12 -11.58 30.01
N HIS A 539 1.21 -10.25 30.16
CA HIS A 539 0.42 -9.48 31.11
C HIS A 539 -1.03 -9.30 30.62
N TYR A 540 -2.00 -9.22 31.53
CA TYR A 540 -3.44 -9.21 31.20
C TYR A 540 -3.92 -7.99 30.38
N SER A 541 -3.15 -6.91 30.29
CA SER A 541 -3.49 -5.70 29.55
C SER A 541 -2.28 -5.12 28.81
N GLY A 542 -2.38 -5.00 27.49
CA GLY A 542 -1.47 -4.23 26.65
C GLY A 542 -0.51 -5.02 25.75
N GLU A 543 -0.55 -6.34 25.76
CA GLU A 543 0.23 -7.16 24.83
C GLU A 543 -0.67 -7.68 23.71
N GLU A 544 -0.29 -7.41 22.46
CA GLU A 544 -1.01 -7.89 21.29
C GLU A 544 -1.02 -9.43 21.28
N ARG A 545 -2.17 -10.04 20.98
CA ARG A 545 -2.28 -11.49 20.83
C ARG A 545 -2.31 -11.86 19.36
N ASN A 546 -1.65 -12.95 19.00
CA ASN A 546 -1.78 -13.53 17.68
C ASN A 546 -3.14 -14.23 17.56
N GLU A 547 -4.19 -13.49 17.21
CA GLU A 547 -5.55 -14.02 17.10
C GLU A 547 -5.80 -14.78 15.79
N ALA A 548 -4.92 -14.63 14.79
CA ALA A 548 -5.08 -15.21 13.46
C ALA A 548 -4.29 -16.51 13.26
N GLY A 549 -3.17 -16.67 13.97
CA GLY A 549 -2.26 -17.80 13.87
C GLY A 549 -2.14 -18.57 15.18
N TYR A 550 -0.95 -19.11 15.43
CA TYR A 550 -0.57 -19.87 16.62
C TYR A 550 0.80 -19.40 17.11
N SER A 551 0.95 -19.20 18.42
CA SER A 551 2.20 -18.71 19.01
C SER A 551 3.00 -19.83 19.69
N ILE A 552 4.27 -19.96 19.34
CA ILE A 552 5.22 -20.88 19.98
C ILE A 552 6.16 -20.04 20.85
N PHE A 553 6.15 -20.30 22.16
CA PHE A 553 6.95 -19.57 23.13
C PHE A 553 8.22 -20.31 23.55
N LEU A 554 9.36 -19.61 23.54
CA LEU A 554 10.60 -19.99 24.21
C LEU A 554 10.84 -19.03 25.37
N ASN A 555 10.53 -19.50 26.58
CA ASN A 555 10.42 -18.69 27.78
C ASN A 555 11.60 -18.89 28.73
N ASP A 556 12.24 -17.82 29.20
CA ASP A 556 13.26 -17.90 30.25
C ASP A 556 13.31 -16.61 31.10
N TYR A 557 14.12 -16.60 32.15
CA TYR A 557 14.33 -15.40 32.98
C TYR A 557 15.68 -14.74 32.68
N THR A 558 15.74 -13.41 32.75
CA THR A 558 17.02 -12.67 32.74
C THR A 558 17.89 -12.98 33.97
N PRO A 559 19.22 -12.81 33.90
CA PRO A 559 19.99 -12.67 32.65
C PRO A 559 19.94 -13.98 31.86
N TYR A 560 19.89 -13.88 30.54
CA TYR A 560 19.84 -15.06 29.67
C TYR A 560 20.68 -14.86 28.42
N ASP A 561 21.24 -15.95 27.92
CA ASP A 561 21.97 -16.03 26.66
C ASP A 561 21.57 -17.37 26.01
N ARG A 562 20.65 -17.31 25.04
CA ARG A 562 20.03 -18.49 24.44
C ARG A 562 20.05 -18.39 22.93
N THR A 563 20.25 -19.52 22.29
CA THR A 563 20.27 -19.66 20.83
C THR A 563 19.24 -20.67 20.39
N PHE A 564 18.54 -20.36 19.29
CA PHE A 564 17.65 -21.28 18.58
C PHE A 564 17.76 -21.03 17.08
N ARG A 565 17.30 -22.00 16.29
CA ARG A 565 17.35 -21.97 14.83
C ARG A 565 15.96 -22.15 14.25
N ILE A 566 15.76 -21.57 13.07
CA ILE A 566 14.59 -21.75 12.23
C ILE A 566 15.11 -22.14 10.84
N VAL A 567 15.04 -23.43 10.51
CA VAL A 567 15.68 -23.99 9.31
C VAL A 567 14.76 -24.91 8.52
N ASP A 568 14.95 -24.93 7.21
CA ASP A 568 14.34 -25.91 6.31
C ASP A 568 14.94 -27.30 6.60
N GLY A 569 14.14 -28.19 7.19
CA GLY A 569 14.48 -29.57 7.50
C GLY A 569 14.07 -30.56 6.41
N THR A 570 13.60 -30.09 5.25
CA THR A 570 13.17 -30.94 4.11
C THR A 570 14.36 -31.55 3.36
N ARG A 571 15.59 -31.05 3.60
CA ARG A 571 16.84 -31.61 3.07
C ARG A 571 17.70 -32.12 4.22
N LYS A 572 17.83 -33.44 4.33
CA LYS A 572 18.95 -34.09 5.01
C LYS A 572 19.89 -34.66 3.96
#